data_AF-A0A8X6NZ88-F1
#
_entry.id   AF-A0A8X6NZ88-F1
#
_cell.length_a   1.000
_cell.length_b   1.000
_cell.length_c   1.000
_cell.angle_alpha   90.00
_cell.angle_beta   90.00
_cell.angle_gamma   90.00
#
_symmetry.space_group_name_H-M   'P 1'
#
loop_
_entity.id
_entity.type
_entity.pdbx_description
1 polymer ?
#
loop_
_entity_poly.entity_id
_entity_poly.type
_entity_poly.pdbx_seq_one_letter_code
_entity_poly.pdbx_strand_id
1 'polypeptide(L)'
;MSGIARLKKDELRIVAEEIGLVVNEGMKKSELRRLIEDSDVFKNDNEAVKSAVEDVLENRNKKSDQDSEIEIERLKIERIKLELQLAQ
;
A
#
# COMPACT_ATOMS: atom_id res chain seq x y z
N MET A 1 7.55 -15.09 9.49
CA MET A 1 8.30 -14.32 8.47
C MET A 1 7.64 -12.97 8.33
N SER A 2 8.36 -11.88 8.57
CA SER A 2 7.82 -10.52 8.51
C SER A 2 7.30 -10.22 7.09
N GLY A 3 6.09 -9.69 6.98
CA GLY A 3 5.45 -9.38 5.69
C GLY A 3 6.11 -8.24 4.91
N ILE A 4 7.30 -7.80 5.32
CA ILE A 4 8.07 -6.65 4.81
C ILE A 4 8.68 -6.96 3.44
N ALA A 5 9.00 -8.22 3.16
CA ALA A 5 9.62 -8.63 1.88
C ALA A 5 8.74 -8.33 0.65
N ARG A 6 7.41 -8.34 0.82
CA ARG A 6 6.41 -8.09 -0.23
C ARG A 6 6.00 -6.62 -0.38
N LEU A 7 6.49 -5.72 0.48
CA LEU A 7 6.18 -4.29 0.41
C LEU A 7 6.97 -3.59 -0.71
N LYS A 8 6.38 -2.55 -1.31
CA LYS A 8 6.98 -1.60 -2.26
C LYS A 8 7.82 -0.56 -1.50
N LYS A 9 8.57 0.27 -2.23
CA LYS A 9 9.45 1.29 -1.62
C LYS A 9 8.66 2.22 -0.67
N ASP A 10 7.55 2.77 -1.14
CA ASP A 10 6.76 3.74 -0.36
C ASP A 10 6.09 3.09 0.85
N GLU A 11 5.72 1.83 0.72
CA GLU A 11 5.12 1.04 1.81
C GLU A 11 6.15 0.69 2.89
N LEU A 12 7.37 0.35 2.50
CA LEU A 12 8.47 0.21 3.45
C LEU A 12 8.77 1.52 4.16
N ARG A 13 8.66 2.66 3.46
CA ARG A 13 8.85 3.98 4.07
C ARG A 13 7.79 4.24 5.14
N ILE A 14 6.52 3.97 4.85
CA ILE A 14 5.42 4.12 5.83
C ILE A 14 5.65 3.23 7.05
N VAL A 15 5.95 1.94 6.86
CA VAL A 15 6.22 1.02 7.99
C VAL A 15 7.38 1.53 8.84
N ALA A 16 8.45 2.00 8.22
CA ALA A 16 9.60 2.55 8.95
C ALA A 16 9.21 3.81 9.76
N GLU A 17 8.42 4.72 9.19
CA GLU A 17 7.92 5.91 9.89
C GLU A 17 6.98 5.53 11.06
N GLU A 18 6.09 4.56 10.87
CA GLU A 18 5.13 4.09 11.89
C GLU A 18 5.82 3.43 13.09
N ILE A 19 6.89 2.68 12.86
CA ILE A 19 7.71 2.10 13.95
C ILE A 19 8.75 3.07 14.52
N GLY A 20 8.69 4.35 14.13
CA GLY A 20 9.49 5.43 14.71
C GLY A 20 10.90 5.59 14.14
N LEU A 21 11.19 5.04 12.96
CA LEU A 21 12.48 5.19 12.29
C LEU A 21 12.51 6.44 11.42
N VAL A 22 13.67 7.09 11.40
CA VAL A 22 13.92 8.24 10.54
C VAL A 22 14.30 7.74 9.15
N VAL A 23 13.50 8.13 8.15
CA VAL A 23 13.71 7.79 6.73
C VAL A 23 13.94 9.04 5.90
N ASN A 24 14.70 8.88 4.81
CA ASN A 24 14.93 9.92 3.82
C ASN A 24 14.28 9.53 2.49
N GLU A 25 13.67 10.48 1.79
CA GLU A 25 13.03 10.27 0.48
C GLU A 25 13.97 9.63 -0.57
N GLY A 26 15.28 9.95 -0.48
CA GLY A 26 16.32 9.41 -1.34
C GLY A 26 16.67 7.93 -1.12
N MET A 27 16.22 7.32 -0.01
CA MET A 27 16.57 5.94 0.32
C MET A 27 16.04 4.94 -0.71
N LYS A 28 16.83 3.92 -1.00
CA LYS A 28 16.45 2.80 -1.87
C LYS A 28 15.58 1.80 -1.12
N LYS A 29 14.80 1.02 -1.86
CA LYS A 29 13.98 -0.06 -1.31
C LYS A 29 14.77 -1.02 -0.39
N SER A 30 15.98 -1.39 -0.82
CA SER A 30 16.86 -2.29 -0.05
C SER A 30 17.39 -1.64 1.24
N GLU A 31 17.63 -0.33 1.23
CA GLU A 31 18.10 0.43 2.39
C GLU A 31 16.99 0.56 3.43
N LEU A 32 15.77 0.92 3.00
CA LEU A 32 14.60 0.95 3.87
C LEU A 32 14.31 -0.41 4.51
N ARG A 33 14.42 -1.49 3.72
CA ARG A 33 14.24 -2.86 4.25
C ARG A 33 15.26 -3.18 5.34
N ARG A 34 16.54 -2.93 5.06
CA ARG A 34 17.61 -3.16 6.06
C ARG A 34 17.41 -2.30 7.30
N LEU A 35 17.05 -1.03 7.13
CA LEU A 35 16.79 -0.12 8.25
C LEU A 35 15.73 -0.69 9.20
N ILE A 36 14.63 -1.23 8.65
CA ILE A 36 13.59 -1.87 9.46
C ILE A 36 14.12 -3.16 10.09
N GLU A 37 14.73 -4.06 9.31
CA GLU A 37 15.25 -5.36 9.79
C GLU A 37 16.32 -5.21 10.88
N ASP A 38 17.13 -4.15 10.80
CA ASP A 38 18.20 -3.86 11.76
C ASP A 38 17.69 -3.10 12.99
N SER A 39 16.45 -2.60 12.99
CA SER A 39 15.90 -1.82 14.10
C SER A 39 15.64 -2.65 15.36
N ASP A 40 15.75 -2.00 16.52
CA ASP A 40 15.45 -2.63 17.81
C ASP A 40 13.98 -3.01 17.93
N VAL A 41 13.06 -2.24 17.33
CA VAL A 41 11.64 -2.55 17.28
C VAL A 41 11.42 -3.85 16.52
N PHE A 42 12.06 -4.03 15.36
CA PHE A 42 11.96 -5.29 14.61
C PHE A 42 12.51 -6.50 15.35
N LYS A 43 13.56 -6.31 16.16
CA LYS A 43 14.20 -7.39 16.91
C LYS A 43 13.46 -7.74 18.20
N ASN A 44 12.87 -6.75 18.88
CA ASN A 44 12.35 -6.89 20.24
C ASN A 44 10.81 -6.77 20.32
N ASP A 45 10.17 -6.09 19.37
CA ASP A 45 8.73 -5.85 19.33
C ASP A 45 8.15 -6.19 17.95
N ASN A 46 7.90 -7.49 17.77
CA ASN A 46 7.37 -8.04 16.53
C ASN A 46 5.89 -7.65 16.32
N GLU A 47 5.15 -7.29 17.38
CA GLU A 47 3.74 -6.90 17.24
C GLU A 47 3.59 -5.52 16.62
N ALA A 48 4.38 -4.54 17.05
CA ALA A 48 4.36 -3.19 16.47
C ALA A 48 4.66 -3.22 14.96
N VAL A 49 5.70 -3.96 14.57
CA VAL A 49 6.06 -4.15 13.15
C VAL A 49 4.97 -4.88 12.38
N LYS A 50 4.35 -5.90 12.99
CA LYS A 50 3.29 -6.66 12.34
C LYS A 50 2.05 -5.78 12.12
N SER A 51 1.65 -4.98 13.10
CA SER A 51 0.55 -4.02 13.00
C SER A 51 0.79 -3.04 11.85
N ALA A 52 1.96 -2.38 11.82
CA ALA A 52 2.31 -1.45 10.74
C ALA A 52 2.26 -2.10 9.34
N VAL A 53 2.74 -3.34 9.23
CA VAL A 53 2.66 -4.09 7.97
C VAL A 53 1.22 -4.43 7.58
N GLU A 54 0.37 -4.78 8.54
CA GLU A 54 -1.05 -5.07 8.32
C GLU A 54 -1.80 -3.81 7.87
N ASP A 55 -1.61 -2.69 8.56
CA ASP A 55 -2.24 -1.39 8.23
C ASP A 55 -1.90 -0.94 6.81
N VAL A 56 -0.63 -1.06 6.41
CA VAL A 56 -0.18 -0.73 5.06
C VAL A 56 -0.79 -1.67 4.01
N LEU A 57 -0.94 -2.95 4.30
CA LEU A 57 -1.55 -3.92 3.38
C LEU A 57 -3.06 -3.71 3.25
N GLU A 58 -3.76 -3.40 4.33
CA GLU A 58 -5.17 -3.04 4.27
C GLU A 58 -5.41 -1.80 3.41
N ASN A 59 -4.58 -0.77 3.59
CA ASN A 59 -4.68 0.46 2.82
C ASN A 59 -4.37 0.25 1.32
N ARG A 60 -3.52 -0.73 0.97
CA ARG A 60 -3.31 -1.14 -0.42
C ARG A 60 -4.58 -1.73 -1.04
N ASN A 61 -5.27 -2.59 -0.30
CA ASN A 61 -6.48 -3.26 -0.79
C ASN A 61 -7.63 -2.27 -0.96
N LYS A 62 -7.82 -1.35 -0.01
CA LYS A 62 -8.86 -0.30 -0.09
C LYS A 62 -8.71 0.58 -1.35
N LYS A 63 -7.49 0.93 -1.75
CA LYS A 63 -7.25 1.67 -2.99
C LYS A 63 -7.58 0.84 -4.24
N SER A 64 -7.24 -0.45 -4.24
CA SER A 64 -7.55 -1.36 -5.34
C SER A 64 -9.07 -1.54 -5.51
N ASP A 65 -9.82 -1.63 -4.42
CA ASP A 65 -11.27 -1.79 -4.46
C ASP A 65 -11.97 -0.53 -4.97
N GLN A 66 -11.53 0.65 -4.51
CA GLN A 66 -12.03 1.94 -5.00
C GLN A 66 -11.74 2.17 -6.48
N ASP A 67 -10.53 1.83 -6.96
CA ASP A 67 -10.18 1.96 -8.37
C ASP A 67 -11.06 1.05 -9.25
N SER A 68 -11.37 -0.16 -8.76
CA SER A 68 -12.24 -1.12 -9.46
C SER A 68 -13.69 -0.64 -9.51
N GLU A 69 -14.22 -0.06 -8.43
CA GLU A 69 -15.57 0.52 -8.40
C GLU A 69 -15.70 1.70 -9.39
N ILE A 70 -14.70 2.58 -9.45
CA ILE A 70 -14.67 3.71 -10.38
C ILE A 70 -14.66 3.22 -11.84
N GLU A 71 -13.89 2.17 -12.16
CA GLU A 71 -13.83 1.61 -13.51
C GLU A 71 -15.19 1.00 -13.92
N ILE A 72 -15.85 0.27 -13.01
CA ILE A 72 -17.19 -0.29 -13.25
C ILE A 72 -18.21 0.82 -13.48
N GLU A 73 -18.18 1.91 -12.72
CA GLU A 73 -19.08 3.05 -12.92
C GLU A 73 -18.86 3.75 -14.26
N ARG A 74 -17.59 3.94 -14.67
CA ARG A 74 -17.25 4.50 -15.99
C ARG A 74 -17.81 3.65 -17.13
N LEU A 75 -17.62 2.33 -17.06
CA LEU A 75 -18.15 1.40 -18.06
C LEU A 75 -19.68 1.41 -18.12
N LYS A 76 -20.37 1.51 -16.98
CA LYS A 76 -21.84 1.65 -16.94
C LYS A 76 -22.31 2.93 -17.63
N ILE A 77 -21.65 4.06 -17.38
CA ILE A 77 -21.97 5.35 -18.01
C ILE A 77 -21.74 5.28 -19.53
N GLU A 78 -20.62 4.67 -19.96
CA GLU A 78 -20.30 4.52 -21.37
C GLU A 78 -21.31 3.63 -22.10
N ARG A 79 -21.75 2.54 -21.46
CA ARG A 79 -22.81 1.68 -21.99
C ARG A 79 -24.12 2.44 -22.19
N ILE A 80 -24.55 3.23 -21.20
CA ILE A 80 -25.78 4.04 -21.28
C ILE A 80 -25.68 5.07 -22.41
N LYS A 81 -24.52 5.71 -22.60
CA LYS A 81 -24.31 6.66 -23.71
C LYS A 81 -24.42 5.98 -25.07
N LEU A 82 -23.85 4.78 -25.23
CA LEU A 82 -23.98 3.99 -26.46
C LEU A 82 -25.43 3.58 -26.73
N GLU A 83 -26.15 3.10 -25.71
CA GLU A 83 -27.57 2.74 -25.81
C GLU A 83 -28.42 3.95 -26.23
N LEU A 84 -28.16 5.13 -25.67
CA LEU A 84 -28.85 6.38 -26.06
C LEU A 84 -28.53 6.80 -27.50
N GLN A 85 -27.30 6.61 -27.98
CA GLN A 85 -26.93 6.90 -29.37
C GLN A 85 -27.57 5.93 -30.37
N LEU A 86 -27.73 4.66 -29.99
CA LEU A 86 -28.38 3.65 -30.84
C LEU A 86 -29.91 3.76 -30.85
N ALA A 87 -30.50 4.45 -29.88
CA ALA A 87 -31.93 4.72 -29.78
C ALA A 87 -32.39 6.00 -30.52
N GLN A 88 -31.45 6.71 -31.17
CA GLN A 88 -31.70 7.87 -32.04
C GLN A 88 -31.62 7.47 -33.51
#